data_AF-A0A415D534-F1
#
_entry.id   AF-A0A415D534-F1
#
_cell.length_a   1.000
_cell.length_b   1.000
_cell.length_c   1.000
_cell.angle_alpha   90.00
_cell.angle_beta   90.00
_cell.angle_gamma   90.00
#
_symmetry.space_group_name_H-M   'P 1'
#
loop_
_entity.id
_entity.type
_entity.pdbx_description
1 polymer ?
#
loop_
_entity_poly.entity_id
_entity_poly.type
_entity_poly.pdbx_seq_one_letter_code
_entity_poly.pdbx_strand_id
1 'polypeptide(L)'
;MLRPKVKASEFKKFGFKRCKGIPKESECYYLCIARGCKMLFVSDSYFGVNDWDKNDPRIHKDANCRYRDKRTALDVIYELIKADMLKSEWE
;
A
#
# COMPACT_ATOMS: atom_id res chain seq x y z
N MET A 1 -15.88 -1.73 -0.68
CA MET A 1 -14.42 -1.92 -0.66
C MET A 1 -13.77 -0.61 -1.13
N LEU A 2 -12.49 -0.38 -0.79
CA LEU A 2 -11.76 0.79 -1.29
C LEU A 2 -11.09 0.46 -2.63
N ARG A 3 -11.11 1.40 -3.56
CA ARG A 3 -10.38 1.31 -4.82
C ARG A 3 -9.49 2.55 -5.02
N PRO A 4 -8.37 2.41 -5.74
CA PRO A 4 -7.58 3.57 -6.16
C PRO A 4 -8.44 4.53 -6.99
N LYS A 5 -8.37 5.83 -6.67
CA LYS A 5 -8.96 6.89 -7.51
C LYS A 5 -7.98 7.39 -8.56
N VAL A 6 -6.68 7.24 -8.29
CA VAL A 6 -5.56 7.66 -9.14
C VAL A 6 -4.68 6.46 -9.48
N LYS A 7 -3.74 6.65 -10.43
CA LYS A 7 -2.73 5.64 -10.75
C LYS A 7 -1.93 5.25 -9.51
N ALA A 8 -1.62 3.97 -9.36
CA ALA A 8 -0.89 3.41 -8.23
C ALA A 8 0.49 4.04 -8.05
N SER A 9 1.11 4.52 -9.13
CA SER A 9 2.37 5.26 -9.09
C SER A 9 2.32 6.52 -8.21
N GLU A 10 1.16 7.16 -8.07
CA GLU A 10 0.99 8.36 -7.24
C GLU A 10 1.13 8.06 -5.74
N PHE A 11 0.89 6.81 -5.32
CA PHE A 11 1.04 6.38 -3.93
C PHE A 11 2.49 6.43 -3.43
N LYS A 12 3.47 6.54 -4.34
CA LYS A 12 4.88 6.82 -3.98
C LYS A 12 5.03 8.08 -3.12
N LYS A 13 4.16 9.07 -3.29
CA LYS A 13 4.10 10.30 -2.48
C LYS A 13 3.83 10.02 -0.99
N PHE A 14 3.19 8.89 -0.69
CA PHE A 14 2.85 8.42 0.66
C PHE A 14 3.85 7.37 1.17
N GLY A 15 4.96 7.18 0.47
CA GLY A 15 6.02 6.25 0.85
C GLY A 15 5.82 4.81 0.39
N PHE A 16 4.83 4.54 -0.47
CA PHE A 16 4.70 3.22 -1.10
C PHE A 16 5.90 2.94 -2.00
N LYS A 17 6.38 1.69 -1.97
CA LYS A 17 7.49 1.20 -2.80
C LYS A 17 6.95 0.21 -3.82
N ARG A 18 7.52 0.20 -5.01
CA ARG A 18 7.16 -0.77 -6.06
C ARG A 18 7.38 -2.20 -5.54
N CYS A 19 6.50 -3.11 -5.90
CA CYS A 19 6.63 -4.53 -5.54
C CYS A 19 7.86 -5.18 -6.20
N LYS A 20 8.44 -6.17 -5.52
CA LYS A 20 9.49 -7.04 -6.05
C LYS A 20 8.84 -8.12 -6.93
N GLY A 21 9.54 -8.54 -7.99
CA GLY A 21 9.17 -9.71 -8.79
C GLY A 21 7.91 -9.55 -9.65
N ILE A 22 7.31 -8.36 -9.68
CA ILE A 22 6.18 -8.04 -10.56
C ILE A 22 6.71 -7.19 -11.73
N PRO A 23 6.27 -7.43 -12.98
CA PRO A 23 6.60 -6.59 -14.14
C PRO A 23 6.33 -5.10 -13.85
N LYS A 24 7.18 -4.22 -14.38
CA LYS A 24 7.10 -2.78 -14.10
C LYS A 24 5.79 -2.19 -14.61
N GLU A 25 5.28 -2.74 -15.70
CA GLU A 25 4.08 -2.35 -16.44
C GLU A 25 2.81 -2.61 -15.63
N SER A 26 2.84 -3.53 -14.66
CA SER A 26 1.70 -3.81 -13.79
C SER A 26 1.48 -2.76 -12.70
N GLU A 27 2.44 -1.85 -12.50
CA GLU A 27 2.34 -0.72 -11.55
C GLU A 27 1.82 -1.11 -10.14
N CYS A 28 2.38 -2.19 -9.58
CA CYS A 28 2.04 -2.65 -8.22
C CYS A 28 2.99 -2.06 -7.17
N TYR A 29 2.43 -1.59 -6.05
CA TYR A 29 3.15 -0.99 -4.94
C TYR A 29 2.69 -1.52 -3.59
N TYR A 30 3.56 -1.42 -2.59
CA TYR A 30 3.28 -1.83 -1.23
C TYR A 30 3.88 -0.88 -0.17
N LEU A 31 3.28 -0.89 1.01
CA LEU A 31 3.78 -0.24 2.22
C LEU A 31 3.56 -1.15 3.42
N CYS A 32 4.66 -1.49 4.12
CA CYS A 32 4.60 -2.30 5.33
C CYS A 32 4.39 -1.40 6.55
N ILE A 33 3.42 -1.76 7.39
CA ILE A 33 3.08 -1.08 8.64
C ILE A 33 3.42 -2.01 9.80
N ALA A 34 4.41 -1.62 10.61
CA ALA A 34 4.87 -2.45 11.73
C ALA A 34 3.79 -2.67 12.79
N ARG A 35 2.99 -1.64 13.09
CA ARG A 35 1.90 -1.74 14.07
C ARG A 35 0.74 -2.53 13.49
N GLY A 36 0.46 -3.68 14.11
CA GLY A 36 -0.53 -4.63 13.63
C GLY A 36 -0.03 -5.51 12.48
N CYS A 37 1.26 -5.45 12.15
CA CYS A 37 1.91 -6.27 11.12
C CYS A 37 1.10 -6.36 9.82
N LYS A 38 0.79 -5.21 9.22
CA LYS A 38 -0.01 -5.13 7.99
C LYS A 38 0.84 -4.69 6.81
N MET A 39 0.39 -5.07 5.61
CA MET A 39 0.95 -4.63 4.35
C MET A 39 -0.18 -4.04 3.50
N LEU A 40 -0.08 -2.75 3.20
CA LEU A 40 -0.97 -2.08 2.26
C LEU A 40 -0.46 -2.37 0.85
N PHE A 41 -1.33 -2.88 -0.01
CA PHE A 41 -1.03 -3.17 -1.41
C PHE A 41 -1.92 -2.34 -2.33
N VAL A 42 -1.34 -1.85 -3.43
CA VAL A 42 -2.08 -1.08 -4.44
C VAL A 42 -1.60 -1.41 -5.84
N SER A 43 -2.55 -1.57 -6.76
CA SER A 43 -2.38 -1.54 -8.22
C SER A 43 -3.29 -0.45 -8.79
N ASP A 44 -3.31 -0.25 -10.11
CA ASP A 44 -4.21 0.75 -10.73
C ASP A 44 -5.71 0.41 -10.56
N SER A 45 -6.05 -0.83 -10.22
CA SER A 45 -7.44 -1.30 -10.11
C SER A 45 -7.85 -1.80 -8.73
N TYR A 46 -6.89 -2.04 -7.83
CA TYR A 46 -7.13 -2.71 -6.55
C TYR A 46 -6.35 -2.07 -5.42
N PHE A 47 -7.00 -1.93 -4.26
CA PHE A 47 -6.37 -1.56 -2.99
C PHE A 47 -6.72 -2.62 -1.94
N GLY A 48 -5.72 -3.09 -1.20
CA GLY A 48 -5.89 -4.16 -0.23
C GLY A 48 -5.06 -3.98 1.03
N VAL A 49 -5.55 -4.53 2.13
CA VAL A 49 -4.87 -4.60 3.43
C VAL A 49 -4.62 -6.06 3.74
N ASN A 50 -3.35 -6.46 3.70
CA ASN A 50 -2.92 -7.84 3.93
C ASN A 50 -2.19 -7.95 5.27
N ASP A 51 -2.08 -9.16 5.80
CA ASP A 51 -1.08 -9.44 6.82
C ASP A 51 0.33 -9.35 6.22
N TRP A 52 1.25 -8.80 6.99
CA TRP A 52 2.65 -8.71 6.59
C TRP A 52 3.31 -10.07 6.81
N ASP A 53 3.38 -10.84 5.73
CA ASP A 53 4.19 -12.06 5.65
C ASP A 53 5.63 -11.73 5.23
N LYS A 54 6.60 -12.19 6.02
CA LYS A 54 8.04 -12.05 5.72
C LYS A 54 8.47 -12.77 4.44
N ASN A 55 7.67 -13.74 3.99
CA ASN A 55 7.93 -14.52 2.79
C ASN A 55 7.14 -14.02 1.56
N ASP A 56 6.38 -12.92 1.68
CA ASP A 56 5.60 -12.41 0.56
C ASP A 56 6.54 -12.03 -0.61
N PRO A 57 6.37 -12.63 -1.81
CA PRO A 57 7.28 -12.42 -2.93
C PRO A 57 7.28 -10.98 -3.45
N ARG A 58 6.25 -10.20 -3.13
CA ARG A 58 6.11 -8.79 -3.50
C ARG A 58 6.98 -7.88 -2.64
N ILE A 59 7.40 -8.33 -1.46
CA ILE A 59 8.21 -7.55 -0.52
C ILE A 59 9.70 -7.73 -0.86
N HIS A 60 10.45 -6.63 -0.74
CA HIS A 60 11.90 -6.67 -0.96
C HIS A 60 12.62 -7.34 0.21
N LYS A 61 13.89 -7.75 0.03
CA LYS A 61 14.70 -8.31 1.13
C LYS A 61 14.63 -7.43 2.37
N ASP A 62 14.78 -6.13 2.17
CA ASP A 62 14.49 -5.12 3.18
C ASP A 62 13.07 -4.58 2.94
N ALA A 63 12.17 -4.93 3.86
CA ALA A 63 10.78 -4.52 3.79
C ALA A 63 10.66 -2.98 3.86
N ASN A 64 9.78 -2.43 3.03
CA ASN A 64 9.50 -1.00 3.01
C ASN A 64 8.63 -0.58 4.20
N CYS A 65 9.25 -0.46 5.36
CA CYS A 65 8.59 -0.09 6.61
C CYS A 65 9.33 1.05 7.32
N ARG A 66 8.57 2.00 7.86
CA ARG A 66 9.06 2.97 8.84
C ARG A 66 8.82 2.43 10.24
N TYR A 67 9.74 1.63 10.77
CA TYR A 67 9.55 0.93 12.05
C TYR A 67 9.24 1.83 13.26
N ARG A 68 9.62 3.11 13.22
CA ARG A 68 9.32 4.10 14.29
C ARG A 68 7.97 4.79 14.11
N ASP A 69 7.31 4.59 12.98
CA ASP A 69 6.00 5.18 12.70
C ASP A 69 4.96 4.62 13.69
N LYS A 70 4.14 5.51 14.24
CA LYS A 70 3.13 5.17 15.24
C LYS A 70 1.75 4.92 14.64
N ARG A 71 1.58 5.21 13.35
CA ARG A 71 0.32 5.02 12.62
C ARG A 71 0.06 3.53 12.38
N THR A 72 -1.21 3.17 12.48
CA THR A 72 -1.75 1.88 12.07
C THR A 72 -2.10 1.88 10.57
N ALA A 73 -2.47 0.73 10.03
CA ALA A 73 -3.00 0.66 8.67
C ALA A 73 -4.23 1.56 8.47
N LEU A 74 -5.11 1.64 9.48
CA LEU A 74 -6.32 2.48 9.41
C LEU A 74 -5.98 3.97 9.36
N ASP A 75 -5.01 4.42 10.15
CA ASP A 75 -4.57 5.82 10.14
C ASP A 75 -4.03 6.23 8.76
N VAL A 76 -3.20 5.37 8.16
CA VAL A 76 -2.66 5.62 6.80
C VAL A 76 -3.76 5.59 5.75
N ILE A 77 -4.71 4.66 5.85
CA ILE A 77 -5.87 4.60 4.93
C ILE A 77 -6.72 5.88 5.04
N TYR A 78 -6.95 6.36 6.26
CA TYR A 78 -7.67 7.61 6.49
C TYR A 78 -6.96 8.80 5.84
N GLU A 79 -5.63 8.91 5.97
CA GLU A 79 -4.85 9.94 5.28
C GLU A 79 -4.96 9.84 3.76
N LEU A 80 -4.92 8.63 3.20
CA LEU A 80 -5.08 8.41 1.75
C LEU A 80 -6.47 8.84 1.26
N ILE A 81 -7.53 8.54 2.01
CA ILE A 81 -8.89 9.00 1.70
C ILE A 81 -8.96 10.54 1.77
N LYS A 82 -8.40 11.15 2.81
CA LYS A 82 -8.35 12.62 2.97
C LYS A 82 -7.58 13.32 1.86
N ALA A 83 -6.61 12.63 1.26
CA ALA A 83 -5.85 13.10 0.11
C ALA A 83 -6.47 12.73 -1.25
N ASP A 84 -7.72 12.24 -1.26
CA ASP A 84 -8.45 11.88 -2.48
C ASP A 84 -7.80 10.76 -3.31
N MET A 85 -7.01 9.89 -2.67
CA MET A 85 -6.31 8.79 -3.33
C MET A 85 -7.16 7.53 -3.47
N LEU A 86 -8.14 7.36 -2.59
CA LEU A 86 -9.00 6.20 -2.49
C LEU A 86 -10.46 6.62 -2.57
N LYS A 87 -11.27 5.81 -3.26
CA LYS A 87 -12.73 5.97 -3.34
C LYS A 87 -13.45 4.69 -2.93
N SER A 88 -14.74 4.83 -2.63
CA SER A 88 -15.60 3.65 -2.46
C SER A 88 -15.78 2.95 -3.80
N GLU A 89 -15.81 1.62 -3.79
CA GLU A 89 -16.27 0.84 -4.95
C GLU A 89 -17.77 1.03 -5.24
N TRP A 90 -18.52 1.55 -4.27
CA TRP A 90 -19.96 1.80 -4.37
C TRP A 90 -20.32 3.25 -4.72
N GLU A 91 -19.29 4.09 -4.96
CA GLU A 91 -19.44 5.44 -5.51
C GLU A 91 -19.45 5.37 -7.04
#